data_AF-A0A8T6BL03-F1
#
_entry.id   AF-A0A8T6BL03-F1
#
_cell.length_a   1.000
_cell.length_b   1.000
_cell.length_c   1.000
_cell.angle_alpha   90.00
_cell.angle_beta   90.00
_cell.angle_gamma   90.00
#
_symmetry.space_group_name_H-M   'P 1'
#
loop_
_entity.id
_entity.type
_entity.pdbx_description
1 polymer ?
#
loop_
_entity_poly.entity_id
_entity_poly.type
_entity_poly.pdbx_seq_one_letter_code
_entity_poly.pdbx_strand_id
1 'polypeptide(L)' 'CGVGKEVFGVLEPFNIRMICYGASSHNLCFLVPGEDAEQVVQKLHFNLFE' A
#
# COMPACT_ATOMS: atom_id res chain seq x y z
N CYS A 1 -8.65 3.27 -15.08
CA CYS A 1 -8.03 2.01 -14.61
C CYS A 1 -7.19 2.34 -13.39
N GLY A 2 -7.50 1.74 -12.23
CA GLY A 2 -7.18 2.33 -10.92
C GLY A 2 -5.92 1.77 -10.27
N VAL A 3 -5.07 2.70 -9.81
CA VAL A 3 -3.88 2.46 -8.96
C VAL A 3 -4.18 1.58 -7.74
N GLY A 4 -5.44 1.60 -7.25
CA GLY A 4 -5.86 0.76 -6.13
C GLY A 4 -5.64 -0.73 -6.37
N LYS A 5 -5.84 -1.26 -7.59
CA LYS A 5 -5.70 -2.71 -7.82
C LYS A 5 -4.25 -3.18 -7.66
N GLU A 6 -3.29 -2.39 -8.13
CA GLU A 6 -1.86 -2.70 -8.02
C GLU A 6 -1.38 -2.58 -6.58
N VAL A 7 -1.73 -1.48 -5.91
CA VAL A 7 -1.37 -1.24 -4.50
C VAL A 7 -1.99 -2.30 -3.59
N PHE A 8 -3.30 -2.56 -3.69
CA PHE A 8 -3.96 -3.55 -2.82
C PHE A 8 -3.57 -4.99 -3.13
N GLY A 9 -3.16 -5.31 -4.37
CA GLY A 9 -2.63 -6.63 -4.71
C GLY A 9 -1.28 -6.90 -4.04
N VAL A 10 -0.38 -5.92 -4.04
CA VAL A 10 0.93 -6.03 -3.36
C VAL A 10 0.78 -6.12 -1.84
N LEU A 11 -0.27 -5.50 -1.30
CA LEU A 11 -0.55 -5.47 0.13
C LEU A 11 -1.34 -6.69 0.64
N GLU A 12 -1.84 -7.58 -0.23
CA GLU A 12 -2.59 -8.79 0.14
C GLU A 12 -1.94 -9.64 1.25
N PRO A 13 -0.61 -9.89 1.25
CA PRO A 13 0.01 -10.70 2.31
C PRO A 13 0.22 -9.97 3.64
N PHE A 14 -0.07 -8.67 3.74
CA PHE A 14 0.18 -7.87 4.93
C PHE A 14 -1.11 -7.50 5.67
N ASN A 15 -1.03 -7.44 6.99
CA ASN A 15 -2.15 -7.00 7.81
C ASN A 15 -2.28 -5.48 7.79
N ILE A 16 -3.19 -4.95 6.97
CA ILE A 16 -3.49 -3.52 6.97
C ILE A 16 -4.42 -3.20 8.15
N ARG A 17 -3.96 -2.35 9.06
CA ARG A 17 -4.71 -1.93 10.26
C ARG A 17 -5.76 -0.87 9.95
N MET A 18 -5.50 0.00 8.99
CA MET A 18 -6.35 1.12 8.60
C MET A 18 -6.02 1.56 7.17
N ILE A 19 -7.03 1.95 6.39
CA ILE A 19 -6.87 2.55 5.06
C ILE A 19 -7.58 3.90 5.05
N CYS A 20 -6.89 4.92 4.56
CA CYS A 20 -7.43 6.24 4.26
C CYS A 20 -7.34 6.46 2.75
N TYR A 21 -8.47 6.25 2.06
CA TYR A 21 -8.59 6.40 0.62
C TYR A 21 -9.84 7.20 0.26
N GLY A 22 -9.74 8.10 -0.73
CA GLY A 22 -10.86 8.89 -1.25
C GLY A 22 -10.94 10.33 -0.75
N ALA A 23 -10.17 10.72 0.26
CA ALA A 23 -10.08 12.13 0.70
C ALA A 23 -9.25 13.00 -0.28
N SER A 24 -8.34 12.38 -1.03
CA SER A 24 -7.52 13.02 -2.06
C SER A 24 -7.40 12.08 -3.24
N SER A 25 -7.41 12.61 -4.47
CA SER A 25 -7.10 11.86 -5.69
C SER A 25 -5.61 11.57 -5.87
N HIS A 26 -4.75 12.20 -5.06
CA HIS A 26 -3.29 12.11 -5.16
C HIS A 26 -2.64 11.32 -4.01
N ASN A 27 -3.39 11.02 -2.95
CA ASN A 27 -2.85 10.36 -1.77
C ASN A 27 -3.72 9.17 -1.35
N LEU A 28 -3.04 8.05 -1.09
CA LEU A 28 -3.57 6.87 -0.45
C LEU A 28 -2.61 6.54 0.68
N CYS A 29 -3.09 6.57 1.91
CA CYS A 29 -2.28 6.22 3.09
C CYS A 29 -2.95 5.10 3.88
N PHE A 30 -2.13 4.29 4.54
CA PHE A 30 -2.58 3.12 5.29
C PHE A 30 -1.60 2.82 6.42
N LEU A 31 -2.05 2.05 7.41
CA LEU A 31 -1.24 1.64 8.56
C LEU A 31 -1.00 0.13 8.52
N VAL A 32 0.22 -0.26 8.85
CA VAL A 32 0.64 -1.67 9.04
C VAL A 32 1.39 -1.79 10.37
N PRO A 33 1.52 -3.00 10.92
CA PRO A 33 2.43 -3.26 12.03
C PRO A 33 3.86 -2.79 11.70
N GLY A 34 4.58 -2.30 12.71
CA GLY A 34 5.92 -1.72 12.51
C GLY A 34 6.92 -2.73 11.97
N GLU A 35 6.77 -3.99 12.37
CA GLU A 35 7.55 -5.14 11.89
C GLU A 35 7.41 -5.41 10.38
N ASP A 36 6.27 -5.02 9.79
CA ASP A 36 5.98 -5.23 8.37
C ASP A 36 6.33 -4.01 7.50
N ALA A 37 6.54 -2.84 8.13
CA ALA A 37 6.64 -1.55 7.44
C ALA A 37 7.73 -1.52 6.36
N GLU A 38 8.92 -2.02 6.66
CA GLU A 38 10.04 -2.01 5.71
C GLU A 38 9.78 -2.92 4.51
N GLN A 39 9.27 -4.13 4.75
CA GLN A 39 8.94 -5.08 3.69
C GLN A 39 7.82 -4.56 2.79
N VAL A 40 6.82 -3.90 3.38
CA VAL A 40 5.73 -3.27 2.65
C VAL A 40 6.25 -2.17 1.72
N VAL A 41 7.13 -1.28 2.21
CA VAL A 41 7.70 -0.20 1.40
C VAL A 41 8.54 -0.77 0.25
N GLN A 42 9.40 -1.77 0.52
CA GLN A 42 10.23 -2.40 -0.50
C GLN A 42 9.38 -3.05 -1.60
N LYS A 43 8.37 -3.86 -1.22
CA LYS A 43 7.49 -4.50 -2.21
C LYS A 43 6.67 -3.49 -3.02
N LEU A 44 6.17 -2.44 -2.38
CA LEU A 44 5.45 -1.38 -3.10
C LEU A 44 6.36 -0.65 -4.09
N HIS A 45 7.58 -0.30 -3.67
CA HIS A 45 8.53 0.37 -4.55
C HIS A 45 8.85 -0.48 -5.77
N PHE A 46 9.20 -1.76 -5.55
CA PHE A 46 9.53 -2.69 -6.63
C PHE A 46 8.38 -2.86 -7.63
N ASN A 47 7.14 -3.09 -7.17
CA ASN A 47 6.03 -3.35 -8.09
C ASN A 47 5.48 -2.09 -8.79
N LEU A 48 5.76 -0.88 -8.28
CA LEU A 48 5.23 0.37 -8.84
C LEU A 48 6.23 1.14 -9.70
N PHE A 49 7.54 0.99 -9.46
CA PHE A 49 8.56 1.85 -10.06
C PHE A 49 9.73 1.09 -10.72
N GLU A 50 9.85 -0.21 -10.54
CA GLU A 50 10.83 -1.07 -11.22
C GLU A 50 10.15 -1.97 -12.27
#